data_AF-A0A822BXP0-F1
#
_entry.id   AF-A0A822BXP0-F1
#
_cell.length_a   1.000
_cell.length_b   1.000
_cell.length_c   1.000
_cell.angle_alpha   90.00
_cell.angle_beta   90.00
_cell.angle_gamma   90.00
#
_symmetry.space_group_name_H-M   'P 1'
#
loop_
_entity.id
_entity.type
_entity.pdbx_description
1 polymer ?
#
loop_
_entity_poly.entity_id
_entity_poly.type
_entity_poly.pdbx_seq_one_letter_code
_entity_poly.pdbx_strand_id
1 'polypeptide(L)'
;TRVVALGASYGGYMINWIAGQPEMSSRFKTLVCHNGLFDMRSMGYSTEELFFSEHDAGNYTVYDNPSAYEVYNPVNHVANWTLPMLIIVGAHDYRVPETQGIGAFTALQRRNITSRLLYFPT
;
A
#
# COMPACT_ATOMS: atom_id res chain seq x y z
N THR A 1 -2.47 -0.04 -25.82
CA THR A 1 -1.26 -0.68 -25.26
C THR A 1 -1.62 -1.52 -24.05
N ARG A 2 -0.91 -2.61 -23.75
CA ARG A 2 -1.09 -3.44 -22.54
C ARG A 2 0.09 -3.18 -21.60
N VAL A 3 -0.09 -2.31 -20.62
CA VAL A 3 0.98 -1.89 -19.69
C VAL A 3 0.56 -2.23 -18.26
N VAL A 4 1.52 -2.74 -17.47
CA VAL A 4 1.35 -3.11 -16.07
C VAL A 4 2.31 -2.27 -15.24
N ALA A 5 1.85 -1.70 -14.14
CA ALA A 5 2.73 -1.14 -13.12
C ALA A 5 2.95 -2.19 -12.03
N LEU A 6 4.21 -2.36 -11.61
CA LEU A 6 4.62 -3.26 -10.55
C LEU A 6 5.58 -2.55 -9.62
N GLY A 7 5.43 -2.78 -8.32
CA GLY A 7 6.36 -2.26 -7.32
C GLY A 7 6.43 -3.13 -6.08
N ALA A 8 7.62 -3.18 -5.47
CA ALA A 8 7.89 -3.86 -4.21
C ALA A 8 8.27 -2.86 -3.11
N SER A 9 7.91 -3.12 -1.84
CA SER A 9 8.22 -2.23 -0.71
C SER A 9 7.70 -0.80 -0.96
N TYR A 10 8.55 0.23 -0.96
CA TYR A 10 8.15 1.60 -1.33
C TYR A 10 7.57 1.68 -2.76
N GLY A 11 8.03 0.82 -3.69
CA GLY A 11 7.38 0.66 -4.99
C GLY A 11 5.94 0.15 -4.86
N GLY A 12 5.68 -0.78 -3.93
CA GLY A 12 4.33 -1.27 -3.63
C GLY A 12 3.44 -0.20 -3.00
N TYR A 13 4.00 0.64 -2.12
CA TYR A 13 3.36 1.88 -1.66
C TYR A 13 2.95 2.77 -2.84
N MET A 14 3.86 2.99 -3.81
CA MET A 14 3.54 3.76 -5.00
C MET A 14 2.46 3.11 -5.86
N ILE A 15 2.36 1.77 -5.89
CA ILE A 15 1.26 1.09 -6.58
C ILE A 15 -0.08 1.38 -5.91
N ASN A 16 -0.14 1.30 -4.58
CA ASN A 16 -1.35 1.65 -3.82
C ASN A 16 -1.72 3.13 -4.01
N TRP A 17 -0.73 4.03 -4.04
CA TRP A 17 -0.92 5.45 -4.34
C TRP A 17 -1.45 5.65 -5.76
N ILE A 18 -0.79 5.08 -6.77
CA ILE A 18 -1.19 5.16 -8.19
C ILE A 18 -2.64 4.68 -8.36
N ALA A 19 -3.03 3.59 -7.70
CA ALA A 19 -4.41 3.09 -7.74
C ALA A 19 -5.44 4.13 -7.28
N GLY A 20 -5.05 5.00 -6.35
CA GLY A 20 -5.85 6.12 -5.84
C GLY A 20 -5.84 7.40 -6.69
N GLN A 21 -4.92 7.52 -7.65
CA GLN A 21 -4.75 8.70 -8.50
C GLN A 21 -5.26 8.45 -9.94
N PRO A 22 -6.45 8.94 -10.34
CA PRO A 22 -7.07 8.62 -11.64
C PRO A 22 -6.20 8.93 -12.88
N GLU A 23 -5.48 10.05 -12.86
CA GLU A 23 -4.61 10.45 -13.97
C GLU A 23 -3.39 9.54 -14.15
N MET A 24 -2.94 8.90 -13.06
CA MET A 24 -1.84 7.93 -13.10
C MET A 24 -2.37 6.54 -13.43
N SER A 25 -3.43 6.09 -12.75
CA SER A 25 -3.98 4.74 -12.93
C SER A 25 -4.50 4.50 -14.34
N SER A 26 -5.12 5.51 -14.98
CA SER A 26 -5.65 5.40 -16.36
C SER A 26 -4.60 4.99 -17.42
N ARG A 27 -3.31 5.07 -17.10
CA ARG A 27 -2.19 4.66 -17.97
C ARG A 27 -1.94 3.14 -17.96
N PHE A 28 -2.51 2.41 -17.01
CA PHE A 28 -2.25 0.99 -16.78
C PHE A 28 -3.50 0.12 -17.00
N LYS A 29 -3.29 -1.16 -17.27
CA LYS A 29 -4.38 -2.16 -17.38
C LYS A 29 -4.56 -3.00 -16.13
N THR A 30 -3.49 -3.17 -15.36
CA THR A 30 -3.50 -3.89 -14.09
C THR A 30 -2.30 -3.45 -13.27
N LEU A 31 -2.35 -3.72 -11.98
CA LEU A 31 -1.35 -3.34 -10.99
C LEU A 31 -0.83 -4.57 -10.26
N VAL A 32 0.44 -4.54 -9.84
CA VAL A 32 1.04 -5.58 -8.97
C VAL A 32 1.70 -4.90 -7.78
N CYS A 33 1.16 -5.12 -6.59
CA CYS A 33 1.67 -4.58 -5.34
C CYS A 33 2.34 -5.71 -4.54
N HIS A 34 3.63 -5.58 -4.27
CA HIS A 34 4.41 -6.57 -3.53
C HIS A 34 4.93 -5.96 -2.22
N ASN A 35 4.49 -6.47 -1.07
CA ASN A 35 4.86 -5.96 0.26
C ASN A 35 4.76 -4.42 0.33
N GLY A 36 3.65 -3.86 -0.18
CA GLY A 36 3.45 -2.43 -0.29
C GLY A 36 2.70 -1.84 0.90
N LEU A 37 3.11 -0.64 1.34
CA LEU A 37 2.46 0.07 2.44
C LEU A 37 1.05 0.52 1.99
N PHE A 38 0.06 0.31 2.84
CA PHE A 38 -1.35 0.59 2.57
C PHE A 38 -1.92 1.65 3.51
N ASP A 39 -1.71 1.51 4.82
CA ASP A 39 -2.08 2.47 5.85
C ASP A 39 -0.85 2.91 6.65
N MET A 40 -0.42 4.15 6.40
CA MET A 40 0.75 4.76 7.04
C MET A 40 0.58 4.91 8.56
N ARG A 41 -0.65 5.13 9.06
CA ARG A 41 -0.90 5.19 10.52
C ARG A 41 -0.59 3.85 11.18
N SER A 42 -1.10 2.76 10.59
CA SER A 42 -0.88 1.41 11.10
C SER A 42 0.59 1.02 10.95
N MET A 43 1.22 1.41 9.85
CA MET A 43 2.62 1.13 9.58
C MET A 43 3.52 1.69 10.69
N GLY A 44 3.32 2.94 11.10
CA GLY A 44 4.15 3.60 12.12
C GLY A 44 4.14 2.94 13.51
N TYR A 45 3.24 1.98 13.77
CA TYR A 45 3.23 1.18 15.01
C TYR A 45 3.63 -0.29 14.81
N SER A 46 3.72 -0.76 13.57
CA SER A 46 3.83 -2.20 13.28
C SER A 46 5.11 -2.60 12.56
N THR A 47 5.94 -1.63 12.16
CA THR A 47 7.23 -1.84 11.52
C THR A 47 8.37 -1.95 12.52
N GLU A 48 9.39 -2.77 12.22
CA GLU A 48 10.70 -2.70 12.89
C GLU A 48 11.61 -1.59 12.33
N GLU A 49 11.32 -1.12 11.13
CA GLU A 49 12.08 -0.09 10.42
C GLU A 49 11.54 1.31 10.75
N LEU A 50 11.94 1.83 11.91
CA LEU A 50 11.42 3.09 12.47
C LEU A 50 11.91 4.34 11.71
N PHE A 51 13.16 4.32 11.22
CA PHE A 51 13.79 5.49 10.63
C PHE A 51 12.99 6.05 9.47
N PHE A 52 12.63 5.24 8.47
CA PHE A 52 11.89 5.73 7.30
C PHE A 52 10.48 6.21 7.66
N SER A 53 9.78 5.48 8.53
CA SER A 53 8.42 5.83 8.95
C SER A 53 8.37 7.22 9.57
N GLU A 54 9.31 7.52 10.47
CA GLU A 54 9.36 8.82 11.15
C GLU A 54 9.98 9.92 10.27
N HIS A 55 11.09 9.62 9.57
CA HIS A 55 11.77 10.57 8.71
C HIS A 55 10.84 11.15 7.63
N ASP A 56 10.08 10.29 6.95
CA ASP A 56 9.17 10.70 5.87
C ASP A 56 7.92 11.42 6.42
N ALA A 57 7.60 11.22 7.70
CA ALA A 57 6.60 11.97 8.44
C ALA A 57 7.16 13.26 9.07
N GLY A 58 8.38 13.70 8.73
CA GLY A 58 8.99 14.93 9.24
C GLY A 58 9.68 14.78 10.60
N ASN A 59 10.19 13.59 10.90
CA ASN A 59 10.77 13.16 12.18
C ASN A 59 9.76 13.17 13.35
N TYR A 60 8.49 12.92 13.05
CA TYR A 60 7.46 12.75 14.07
C TYR A 60 7.11 11.27 14.24
N THR A 61 6.93 10.85 15.49
CA THR A 61 6.21 9.61 15.78
C THR A 61 4.72 9.78 15.48
N VAL A 62 3.99 8.67 15.36
CA VAL A 62 2.54 8.72 15.09
C VAL A 62 1.77 9.44 16.20
N TYR A 63 2.21 9.37 17.47
CA TYR A 63 1.52 10.04 18.57
C TYR A 63 1.89 11.53 18.70
N ASP A 64 3.08 11.94 18.26
CA ASP A 64 3.51 13.35 18.29
C ASP A 64 2.76 14.16 17.23
N ASN A 65 2.61 13.61 16.02
CA ASN A 65 1.89 14.27 14.94
C ASN A 65 1.14 13.27 14.05
N PRO A 66 -0.06 12.81 14.46
CA PRO A 66 -0.87 11.87 13.69
C PRO A 66 -1.17 12.38 12.28
N SER A 67 -1.33 13.70 12.10
CA SER A 67 -1.67 14.28 10.80
C SER A 67 -0.56 14.13 9.76
N ALA A 68 0.71 14.02 10.18
CA ALA A 68 1.83 13.84 9.26
C ALA A 68 1.72 12.50 8.49
N TYR A 69 1.19 11.47 9.14
CA TYR A 69 0.96 10.14 8.57
C TYR A 69 -0.27 10.08 7.66
N GLU A 70 -1.05 11.16 7.54
CA GLU A 70 -2.23 11.24 6.68
C GLU A 70 -1.98 11.87 5.32
N VAL A 71 -0.97 12.75 5.25
CA VAL A 71 -0.71 13.58 4.06
C VAL A 71 -0.50 12.72 2.81
N TYR A 72 0.25 11.63 2.96
CA TYR A 72 0.58 10.70 1.88
C TYR A 72 0.15 9.27 2.24
N ASN A 73 -1.12 9.08 2.61
CA ASN A 73 -1.65 7.79 3.04
C ASN A 73 -2.53 7.13 1.95
N PRO A 74 -2.12 6.01 1.32
CA PRO A 74 -2.86 5.40 0.21
C PRO A 74 -4.29 4.97 0.58
N VAL A 75 -4.51 4.52 1.82
CA VAL A 75 -5.82 4.10 2.32
C VAL A 75 -6.90 5.20 2.17
N ASN A 76 -6.50 6.48 2.21
CA ASN A 76 -7.42 7.61 2.07
C ASN A 76 -7.97 7.76 0.63
N HIS A 77 -7.40 7.03 -0.34
CA HIS A 77 -7.76 7.13 -1.76
C HIS A 77 -8.41 5.85 -2.33
N VAL A 78 -8.74 4.87 -1.48
CA VAL A 78 -9.39 3.60 -1.90
C VAL A 78 -10.69 3.83 -2.68
N ALA A 79 -11.40 4.91 -2.40
CA ALA A 79 -12.61 5.29 -3.13
C ALA A 79 -12.40 5.55 -4.64
N ASN A 80 -11.15 5.74 -5.07
CA ASN A 80 -10.79 5.97 -6.47
C ASN A 80 -10.26 4.72 -7.17
N TRP A 81 -10.05 3.62 -6.43
CA TRP A 81 -9.48 2.40 -7.00
C TRP A 81 -10.45 1.78 -8.00
N THR A 82 -9.94 1.41 -9.18
CA THR A 82 -10.76 0.84 -10.27
C THR A 82 -10.07 -0.31 -11.02
N LEU A 83 -8.75 -0.40 -10.96
CA LEU A 83 -7.98 -1.36 -11.74
C LEU A 83 -7.83 -2.72 -11.06
N PRO A 84 -7.84 -3.82 -11.81
CA PRO A 84 -7.43 -5.11 -11.29
C PRO A 84 -6.04 -5.06 -10.67
N MET A 85 -5.84 -5.82 -9.59
CA MET A 85 -4.57 -5.81 -8.86
C MET A 85 -4.21 -7.19 -8.29
N LEU A 86 -2.94 -7.58 -8.46
CA LEU A 86 -2.33 -8.68 -7.72
C LEU A 86 -1.62 -8.14 -6.48
N ILE A 87 -1.97 -8.66 -5.32
CA ILE A 87 -1.29 -8.40 -4.05
C ILE A 87 -0.36 -9.58 -3.75
N ILE A 88 0.89 -9.29 -3.41
CA ILE A 88 1.89 -10.28 -2.98
C ILE A 88 2.36 -9.88 -1.57
N VAL A 89 2.31 -10.81 -0.63
CA VAL A 89 2.66 -10.60 0.79
C VAL A 89 3.44 -11.78 1.35
N GLY A 90 4.33 -11.52 2.30
CA GLY A 90 5.03 -12.54 3.10
C GLY A 90 4.71 -12.44 4.58
N ALA A 91 4.49 -13.57 5.24
CA ALA A 91 4.12 -13.65 6.65
C ALA A 91 5.24 -13.21 7.61
N HIS A 92 6.49 -13.33 7.17
CA HIS A 92 7.68 -12.97 7.94
C HIS A 92 8.29 -11.62 7.53
N ASP A 93 7.54 -10.78 6.80
CA ASP A 93 7.97 -9.41 6.54
C ASP A 93 7.64 -8.54 7.77
N TYR A 94 8.59 -8.45 8.69
CA TYR A 94 8.46 -7.60 9.89
C TYR A 94 8.66 -6.11 9.59
N ARG A 95 9.19 -5.79 8.40
CA ARG A 95 9.38 -4.42 7.93
C ARG A 95 8.09 -3.85 7.37
N VAL A 96 7.44 -4.56 6.46
CA VAL A 96 6.08 -4.24 5.98
C VAL A 96 5.16 -5.39 6.37
N PRO A 97 4.52 -5.30 7.55
CA PRO A 97 3.66 -6.36 8.06
C PRO A 97 2.61 -6.81 7.04
N GLU A 98 2.36 -8.12 6.99
CA GLU A 98 1.38 -8.74 6.07
C GLU A 98 0.00 -8.08 6.08
N THR A 99 -0.39 -7.50 7.23
CA THR A 99 -1.64 -6.76 7.41
C THR A 99 -1.78 -5.58 6.48
N GLN A 100 -0.67 -4.96 6.02
CA GLN A 100 -0.67 -3.90 5.02
C GLN A 100 -1.21 -4.41 3.68
N GLY A 101 -0.68 -5.52 3.16
CA GLY A 101 -1.16 -6.09 1.91
C GLY A 101 -2.52 -6.77 2.05
N ILE A 102 -2.82 -7.42 3.18
CA ILE A 102 -4.15 -7.97 3.47
C ILE A 102 -5.21 -6.85 3.53
N GLY A 103 -4.86 -5.69 4.08
CA GLY A 103 -5.70 -4.49 4.08
C GLY A 103 -6.00 -4.00 2.67
N ALA A 104 -4.97 -3.86 1.82
CA ALA A 104 -5.14 -3.49 0.42
C ALA A 104 -6.01 -4.51 -0.36
N PHE A 105 -5.79 -5.81 -0.14
CA PHE A 105 -6.62 -6.87 -0.74
C PHE A 105 -8.08 -6.76 -0.29
N THR A 106 -8.32 -6.54 1.00
CA THR A 106 -9.66 -6.35 1.55
C THR A 106 -10.34 -5.14 0.92
N ALA A 107 -9.63 -4.01 0.76
CA ALA A 107 -10.14 -2.83 0.08
C ALA A 107 -10.57 -3.12 -1.37
N LEU A 108 -9.77 -3.85 -2.13
CA LEU A 108 -10.12 -4.31 -3.49
C LEU A 108 -11.39 -5.16 -3.49
N GLN A 109 -11.49 -6.12 -2.56
CA GLN A 109 -12.67 -6.98 -2.42
C GLN A 109 -13.92 -6.15 -2.09
N ARG A 110 -13.84 -5.18 -1.17
CA ARG A 110 -14.97 -4.31 -0.82
C ARG A 110 -15.41 -3.40 -1.95
N ARG A 111 -14.51 -3.09 -2.87
CA ARG A 111 -14.77 -2.32 -4.10
C ARG A 111 -15.26 -3.18 -5.27
N ASN A 112 -15.40 -4.50 -5.09
CA ASN A 112 -15.69 -5.47 -6.16
C ASN A 112 -14.70 -5.39 -7.33
N ILE A 113 -13.43 -5.10 -7.04
CA ILE A 113 -12.37 -5.03 -8.04
C ILE A 113 -11.73 -6.41 -8.18
N THR A 114 -11.55 -6.86 -9.43
CA THR A 114 -10.87 -8.13 -9.72
C THR A 114 -9.47 -8.12 -9.09
N SER A 115 -9.25 -9.01 -8.13
CA SER A 115 -8.00 -9.05 -7.39
C SER A 115 -7.59 -10.46 -7.04
N ARG A 116 -6.29 -10.66 -6.84
CA ARG A 116 -5.70 -11.92 -6.38
C ARG A 116 -4.74 -11.62 -5.24
N LEU A 117 -4.63 -12.56 -4.33
CA LEU A 117 -3.67 -12.55 -3.23
C LEU A 117 -2.72 -13.73 -3.41
N LEU A 118 -1.42 -13.44 -3.47
CA LEU A 118 -0.35 -14.43 -3.35
C LEU A 118 0.29 -14.24 -1.97
N TYR A 119 0.04 -15.20 -1.10
CA TYR A 119 0.51 -15.18 0.29
C TYR A 119 1.61 -16.22 0.48
N PHE A 120 2.76 -15.77 0.97
CA PHE A 120 3.89 -16.64 1.35
C PHE A 120 3.86 -16.85 2.87
N PRO A 121 3.50 -18.05 3.36
CA PRO A 121 3.35 -18.33 4.79
C PRO A 121 4.69 -18.55 5.53
N THR A 122 5.79 -18.69 4.79
CA THR A 122 7.12 -19.08 5.27
C THR A 122 8.20 -18.39 4.45
#